data_AF-A0A2H0TCS5-F1
#
_entry.id   AF-A0A2H0TCS5-F1
#
_cell.length_a   1.000
_cell.length_b   1.000
_cell.length_c   1.000
_cell.angle_alpha   90.00
_cell.angle_beta   90.00
_cell.angle_gamma   90.00
#
_symmetry.space_group_name_H-M   'P 1'
#
loop_
_entity.id
_entity.type
_entity.pdbx_description
1 polymer ?
#
loop_
_entity_poly.entity_id
_entity_poly.type
_entity_poly.pdbx_seq_one_letter_code
_entity_poly.pdbx_strand_id
1 'polypeptide(L)'
;MKKILIIAVIIVGAAGLFFWKGPSPKAGYTALAPDTIGGEGVLYTYTIKGESNGGGALSLSFTDDGNYSLINIALDLNDSGAYEDDEWVAENQISYVQRGTDNNFAVDLPEGELPSTITGIAAFSAEPMTEGWWDGENTRTITITTESFELNDILGLDVPGNGPGVYRGYADGFSARMPVAYAQTFPTVNVDSQLNIGDLRQSNMECAPTSITNNLTGLAGANGRNDLPSAETMVDQLKSDLKFGDEGVAGVLDKNYIAGKNAFMRRYNLPIVTTEISNPSIEDIANAIQSGAVVEMDLAFIEVTPQGNNHVASHVVTLTGVSSNGSSATLRGRDSATPTGNESWQFFPKRAGQPSSQMHYPMWRKGATVINKIYIQRYVSVDDAVAAGVLPQGVVGSTYPVDMLVIGGKYYPKDQFTVGNNPEDACGAPHYHKHTTAYGLQSKTSIAIVQANDPNPNSCGFGKVSDVPTETVRLTWEQQQAIAGALLTP
;
A
#
# COMPACT_ATOMS: atom_id res chain seq x y z
N MET A 1 -34.83 27.01 -63.02
CA MET A 1 -34.90 26.67 -61.58
C MET A 1 -34.48 25.21 -61.40
N LYS A 2 -33.20 24.93 -61.15
CA LYS A 2 -32.60 23.62 -60.80
C LYS A 2 -31.08 23.82 -60.92
N LYS A 3 -30.42 24.27 -59.85
CA LYS A 3 -28.94 24.25 -59.63
C LYS A 3 -28.45 24.98 -58.38
N ILE A 4 -29.32 25.50 -57.51
CA ILE A 4 -28.91 26.20 -56.27
C ILE A 4 -29.12 25.36 -54.99
N LEU A 5 -29.73 24.17 -55.06
CA LEU A 5 -30.10 23.40 -53.86
C LEU A 5 -29.12 22.30 -53.41
N ILE A 6 -27.96 22.14 -54.06
CA ILE A 6 -27.02 21.03 -53.72
C ILE A 6 -25.83 21.49 -52.87
N ILE A 7 -25.51 22.79 -52.86
CA ILE A 7 -24.36 23.30 -52.07
C ILE A 7 -24.71 23.50 -50.59
N ALA A 8 -25.97 23.80 -50.27
CA ALA A 8 -26.40 23.96 -48.87
C ALA A 8 -26.47 22.63 -48.08
N VAL A 9 -26.70 21.51 -48.76
CA VAL A 9 -26.74 20.17 -48.12
C VAL A 9 -25.32 19.64 -47.88
N ILE A 10 -24.33 20.04 -48.69
CA ILE A 10 -22.93 19.65 -48.49
C ILE A 10 -22.28 20.47 -47.37
N ILE A 11 -22.66 21.75 -47.18
CA ILE A 11 -22.10 22.57 -46.10
C ILE A 11 -22.76 22.24 -44.74
N VAL A 12 -24.05 21.90 -44.70
CA VAL A 12 -24.68 21.39 -43.47
C VAL A 12 -24.28 19.93 -43.19
N GLY A 13 -23.99 19.13 -44.23
CA GLY A 13 -23.42 17.78 -44.08
C GLY A 13 -21.97 17.78 -43.60
N ALA A 14 -21.14 18.73 -44.06
CA ALA A 14 -19.74 18.86 -43.62
C ALA A 14 -19.60 19.54 -42.25
N ALA A 15 -20.52 20.44 -41.87
CA ALA A 15 -20.58 20.97 -40.51
C ALA A 15 -21.19 19.95 -39.52
N GLY A 16 -22.11 19.09 -39.96
CA GLY A 16 -22.67 18.00 -39.16
C GLY A 16 -21.72 16.81 -38.93
N LEU A 17 -20.75 16.61 -39.82
CA LEU A 17 -19.70 15.60 -39.67
C LEU A 17 -18.50 16.05 -38.82
N PHE A 18 -18.42 17.34 -38.47
CA PHE A 18 -17.38 17.89 -37.59
C PHE A 18 -17.80 18.02 -36.11
N PHE A 19 -19.07 17.73 -35.78
CA PHE A 19 -19.61 17.84 -34.41
C PHE A 19 -19.95 16.49 -33.76
N TRP A 20 -19.39 15.38 -34.26
CA TRP A 20 -19.33 14.12 -33.53
C TRP A 20 -17.91 13.78 -33.06
N LYS A 21 -17.15 14.81 -32.70
CA LYS A 21 -16.20 14.73 -31.58
C LYS A 21 -16.91 15.31 -30.37
N GLY A 22 -17.75 14.49 -29.74
CA GLY A 22 -18.17 14.77 -28.37
C GLY A 22 -16.89 15.00 -27.54
N PRO A 23 -16.88 15.94 -26.59
CA PRO A 23 -15.70 16.19 -25.78
C PRO A 23 -15.43 14.90 -24.99
N SER A 24 -14.47 14.12 -25.45
CA SER A 24 -13.88 13.06 -24.67
C SER A 24 -12.48 13.54 -24.33
N PRO A 25 -12.27 14.24 -23.20
CA PRO A 25 -11.03 14.02 -22.50
C PRO A 25 -11.12 12.62 -21.91
N LYS A 26 -10.87 11.58 -22.71
CA LYS A 26 -10.54 10.25 -22.16
C LYS A 26 -9.17 10.43 -21.51
N ALA A 27 -9.07 10.16 -20.22
CA ALA A 27 -7.86 10.39 -19.45
C ALA A 27 -6.65 9.66 -20.05
N GLY A 28 -5.70 10.40 -20.63
CA GLY A 28 -4.35 10.53 -20.08
C GLY A 28 -3.28 9.45 -20.32
N TYR A 29 -3.44 8.45 -21.20
CA TYR A 29 -2.33 7.53 -21.52
C TYR A 29 -1.42 8.07 -22.62
N THR A 30 -0.11 7.90 -22.47
CA THR A 30 0.89 8.26 -23.48
C THR A 30 1.66 7.02 -23.93
N ALA A 31 1.79 6.82 -25.24
CA ALA A 31 2.76 5.86 -25.75
C ALA A 31 4.17 6.38 -25.42
N LEU A 32 4.93 5.61 -24.65
CA LEU A 32 6.30 5.94 -24.28
C LEU A 32 7.28 5.26 -25.23
N ALA A 33 8.53 5.69 -25.20
CA ALA A 33 9.59 5.05 -25.99
C ALA A 33 9.82 3.61 -25.49
N PRO A 34 10.10 2.64 -26.38
CA PRO A 34 10.31 1.24 -25.97
C PRO A 34 11.51 1.07 -25.05
N ASP A 35 12.54 1.89 -25.22
CA ASP A 35 13.76 1.87 -24.40
C ASP A 35 13.52 2.31 -22.94
N THR A 36 12.34 2.85 -22.62
CA THR A 36 11.90 3.07 -21.24
C THR A 36 11.67 1.76 -20.48
N ILE A 37 11.43 0.65 -21.18
CA ILE A 37 11.31 -0.70 -20.60
C ILE A 37 12.69 -1.30 -20.43
N GLY A 38 12.97 -1.84 -19.24
CA GLY A 38 14.17 -2.62 -18.97
C GLY A 38 14.30 -3.82 -19.92
N GLY A 39 15.53 -4.22 -20.25
CA GLY A 39 15.78 -5.38 -21.10
C GLY A 39 15.67 -6.73 -20.39
N GLU A 40 15.51 -6.72 -19.07
CA GLU A 40 15.49 -7.91 -18.21
C GLU A 40 14.27 -7.85 -17.30
N GLY A 41 13.71 -9.03 -16.99
CA GLY A 41 12.57 -9.18 -16.09
C GLY A 41 12.51 -10.57 -15.46
N VAL A 42 11.59 -10.74 -14.53
CA VAL A 42 11.38 -12.02 -13.82
C VAL A 42 9.91 -12.41 -13.91
N LEU A 43 9.65 -13.62 -14.40
CA LEU A 43 8.34 -14.25 -14.41
C LEU A 43 8.18 -15.13 -13.17
N TYR A 44 7.31 -14.70 -12.27
CA TYR A 44 6.89 -15.43 -11.09
C TYR A 44 5.70 -16.32 -11.43
N THR A 45 5.90 -17.63 -11.33
CA THR A 45 4.88 -18.66 -11.57
C THR A 45 4.42 -19.25 -10.24
N TYR A 46 3.17 -19.69 -10.20
CA TYR A 46 2.55 -20.17 -8.98
C TYR A 46 2.04 -21.60 -9.13
N THR A 47 2.36 -22.45 -8.16
CA THR A 47 1.90 -23.84 -8.08
C THR A 47 0.96 -24.05 -6.90
N ILE A 48 0.05 -25.03 -7.03
CA ILE A 48 -0.77 -25.56 -5.94
C ILE A 48 -0.52 -27.06 -5.88
N LYS A 49 0.08 -27.53 -4.79
CA LYS A 49 0.52 -28.92 -4.59
C LYS A 49 1.42 -29.40 -5.74
N GLY A 50 2.31 -28.54 -6.22
CA GLY A 50 3.22 -28.83 -7.32
C GLY A 50 2.59 -28.79 -8.72
N GLU A 51 1.30 -28.50 -8.86
CA GLU A 51 0.66 -28.31 -10.16
C GLU A 51 0.58 -26.82 -10.51
N SER A 52 0.88 -26.46 -11.76
CA SER A 52 0.74 -25.08 -12.24
C SER A 52 -0.69 -24.55 -12.04
N ASN A 53 -0.79 -23.30 -11.61
CA ASN A 53 -2.05 -22.58 -11.51
C ASN A 53 -2.40 -21.83 -12.81
N GLY A 54 -1.57 -21.89 -13.86
CA GLY A 54 -1.82 -21.21 -15.15
C GLY A 54 -1.78 -19.68 -15.11
N GLY A 55 -1.33 -19.10 -13.98
CA GLY A 55 -1.17 -17.66 -13.80
C GLY A 55 0.21 -17.32 -13.25
N GLY A 56 0.64 -16.09 -13.49
CA GLY A 56 1.90 -15.57 -12.97
C GLY A 56 1.89 -14.06 -12.78
N ALA A 57 2.97 -13.55 -12.20
CA ALA A 57 3.28 -12.12 -12.18
C ALA A 57 4.59 -11.91 -12.95
N LEU A 58 4.58 -11.01 -13.94
CA LEU A 58 5.79 -10.63 -14.66
C LEU A 58 6.28 -9.28 -14.12
N SER A 59 7.45 -9.29 -13.48
CA SER A 59 8.11 -8.06 -13.03
C SER A 59 8.99 -7.49 -14.14
N LEU A 60 8.76 -6.21 -14.47
CA LEU A 60 9.62 -5.42 -15.34
C LEU A 60 10.06 -4.14 -14.64
N SER A 61 11.32 -3.78 -14.81
CA SER A 61 11.87 -2.50 -14.37
C SER A 61 11.79 -1.45 -15.48
N PHE A 62 11.80 -0.18 -15.09
CA PHE A 62 11.83 0.95 -16.03
C PHE A 62 13.11 1.76 -15.90
N THR A 63 13.65 2.17 -17.05
CA THR A 63 14.90 2.93 -17.16
C THR A 63 14.66 4.44 -17.06
N ASP A 64 13.42 4.90 -17.29
CA ASP A 64 13.00 6.29 -17.26
C ASP A 64 11.70 6.47 -16.47
N ASP A 65 11.45 7.71 -16.03
CA ASP A 65 10.15 8.11 -15.51
C ASP A 65 9.20 8.42 -16.67
N GLY A 66 7.95 8.01 -16.54
CA GLY A 66 6.93 8.20 -17.57
C GLY A 66 5.57 8.51 -16.97
N ASN A 67 4.67 9.02 -17.81
CA ASN A 67 3.25 9.04 -17.46
C ASN A 67 2.68 7.63 -17.56
N TYR A 68 1.44 7.47 -17.12
CA TYR A 68 0.67 6.25 -17.33
C TYR A 68 0.65 5.83 -18.80
N SER A 69 0.94 4.56 -19.04
CA SER A 69 0.87 3.95 -20.36
C SER A 69 0.22 2.56 -20.27
N LEU A 70 -0.38 2.11 -21.37
CA LEU A 70 -0.79 0.72 -21.47
C LEU A 70 0.43 -0.09 -21.88
N ILE A 71 0.69 -1.21 -21.23
CA ILE A 71 1.75 -2.15 -21.59
C ILE A 71 1.13 -3.44 -22.12
N ASN A 72 1.79 -3.97 -23.14
CA ASN A 72 1.45 -5.24 -23.77
C ASN A 72 2.73 -6.07 -23.87
N ILE A 73 2.63 -7.35 -23.58
CA ILE A 73 3.78 -8.24 -23.45
C ILE A 73 3.46 -9.57 -24.11
N ALA A 74 4.34 -9.98 -25.02
CA ALA A 74 4.35 -11.31 -25.61
C ALA A 74 5.63 -12.06 -25.21
N LEU A 75 5.48 -13.34 -24.89
CA LEU A 75 6.58 -14.23 -24.53
C LEU A 75 6.67 -15.35 -25.55
N ASP A 76 7.86 -15.61 -26.11
CA ASP A 76 8.11 -16.70 -27.05
C ASP A 76 8.21 -18.01 -26.26
N LEU A 77 7.05 -18.56 -25.90
CA LEU A 77 6.94 -19.73 -25.03
C LEU A 77 7.24 -21.03 -25.80
N ASN A 78 7.13 -20.99 -27.12
CA ASN A 78 7.37 -22.13 -28.01
C ASN A 78 8.74 -22.10 -28.71
N ASP A 79 9.57 -21.07 -28.48
CA ASP A 79 10.90 -20.86 -29.07
C ASP A 79 10.88 -20.84 -30.62
N SER A 80 9.80 -20.27 -31.18
CA SER A 80 9.63 -20.18 -32.64
C SER A 80 10.31 -18.95 -33.24
N GLY A 81 10.64 -17.95 -32.42
CA GLY A 81 11.10 -16.63 -32.86
C GLY A 81 10.01 -15.76 -33.48
N ALA A 82 8.75 -16.20 -33.43
CA ALA A 82 7.56 -15.42 -33.77
C ALA A 82 6.63 -15.35 -32.54
N TYR A 83 5.68 -14.42 -32.55
CA TYR A 83 4.70 -14.25 -31.47
C TYR A 83 3.30 -14.50 -32.01
N GLU A 84 2.70 -15.62 -31.61
CA GLU A 84 1.30 -15.97 -31.93
C GLU A 84 0.32 -15.33 -30.93
N ASP A 85 -0.99 -15.36 -31.23
CA ASP A 85 -2.02 -14.69 -30.41
C ASP A 85 -2.07 -15.24 -28.97
N ASP A 86 -1.75 -16.51 -28.75
CA ASP A 86 -1.71 -17.16 -27.44
C ASP A 86 -0.42 -16.89 -26.63
N GLU A 87 0.54 -16.20 -27.23
CA GLU A 87 1.80 -15.78 -26.60
C GLU A 87 1.73 -14.37 -26.01
N TRP A 88 0.63 -13.65 -26.23
CA TRP A 88 0.33 -12.36 -25.59
C TRP A 88 -0.15 -12.57 -24.15
N VAL A 89 0.81 -12.72 -23.25
CA VAL A 89 0.55 -13.05 -21.84
C VAL A 89 0.01 -11.88 -21.00
N ALA A 90 0.22 -10.63 -21.45
CA ALA A 90 -0.37 -9.44 -20.84
C ALA A 90 -0.78 -8.44 -21.91
N GLU A 91 -2.05 -8.03 -21.88
CA GLU A 91 -2.60 -7.05 -22.82
C GLU A 91 -3.28 -5.91 -22.08
N ASN A 92 -3.06 -4.68 -22.54
CA ASN A 92 -3.76 -3.48 -22.11
C ASN A 92 -3.69 -3.20 -20.60
N GLN A 93 -2.60 -3.64 -19.96
CA GLN A 93 -2.41 -3.39 -18.53
C GLN A 93 -1.84 -2.01 -18.30
N ILE A 94 -2.27 -1.33 -17.24
CA ILE A 94 -1.74 -0.01 -16.90
C ILE A 94 -0.38 -0.19 -16.23
N SER A 95 0.61 0.52 -16.78
CA SER A 95 1.95 0.62 -16.20
C SER A 95 2.11 1.93 -15.43
N TYR A 96 2.68 1.83 -14.22
CA TYR A 96 3.15 2.99 -13.47
C TYR A 96 4.65 3.14 -13.68
N VAL A 97 5.01 3.96 -14.67
CA VAL A 97 6.38 4.05 -15.16
C VAL A 97 7.22 4.96 -14.27
N GLN A 98 7.90 4.36 -13.30
CA GLN A 98 8.81 5.03 -12.39
C GLN A 98 10.20 4.38 -12.50
N ARG A 99 11.22 5.21 -12.73
CA ARG A 99 12.60 4.74 -12.87
C ARG A 99 13.03 3.94 -11.64
N GLY A 100 13.61 2.77 -11.87
CA GLY A 100 14.20 1.93 -10.82
C GLY A 100 13.17 1.31 -9.86
N THR A 101 11.89 1.30 -10.23
CA THR A 101 10.84 0.58 -9.51
C THR A 101 10.23 -0.46 -10.42
N ASP A 102 10.17 -1.70 -9.94
CA ASP A 102 9.54 -2.80 -10.65
C ASP A 102 8.02 -2.62 -10.70
N ASN A 103 7.43 -2.99 -11.84
CA ASN A 103 5.98 -3.16 -11.98
C ASN A 103 5.66 -4.61 -12.25
N ASN A 104 4.71 -5.13 -11.47
CA ASN A 104 4.26 -6.51 -11.50
C ASN A 104 2.96 -6.60 -12.33
N PHE A 105 3.03 -7.24 -13.48
CA PHE A 105 1.90 -7.44 -14.40
C PHE A 105 1.31 -8.84 -14.24
N ALA A 106 -0.01 -8.95 -14.14
CA ALA A 106 -0.66 -10.25 -14.02
C ALA A 106 -0.68 -10.95 -15.38
N VAL A 107 -0.10 -12.14 -15.51
CA VAL A 107 0.01 -12.84 -16.79
C VAL A 107 -0.81 -14.13 -16.83
N ASP A 108 -1.33 -14.44 -18.02
CA ASP A 108 -1.92 -15.74 -18.39
C ASP A 108 -0.83 -16.63 -18.96
N LEU A 109 -0.72 -17.87 -18.47
CA LEU A 109 0.34 -18.79 -18.88
C LEU A 109 -0.25 -20.15 -19.28
N PRO A 110 0.33 -20.83 -20.27
CA PRO A 110 -0.08 -22.19 -20.63
C PRO A 110 0.22 -23.17 -19.48
N GLU A 111 -0.51 -24.28 -19.47
CA GLU A 111 -0.22 -25.39 -18.55
C GLU A 111 1.08 -26.09 -18.96
N GLY A 112 1.96 -26.35 -18.00
CA GLY A 112 3.21 -27.08 -18.22
C GLY A 112 4.41 -26.48 -17.51
N GLU A 113 5.58 -27.12 -17.66
CA GLU A 113 6.86 -26.53 -17.27
C GLU A 113 7.26 -25.46 -18.28
N LEU A 114 7.61 -24.28 -17.78
CA LEU A 114 8.13 -23.20 -18.61
C LEU A 114 9.67 -23.26 -18.68
N PRO A 115 10.28 -22.77 -19.78
CA PRO A 115 11.73 -22.62 -19.86
C PRO A 115 12.28 -21.73 -18.74
N SER A 116 13.48 -22.03 -18.24
CA SER A 116 14.13 -21.22 -17.19
C SER A 116 14.46 -19.78 -17.64
N THR A 117 14.53 -19.58 -18.96
CA THR A 117 14.77 -18.29 -19.59
C THR A 117 13.93 -18.22 -20.86
N ILE A 118 13.19 -17.13 -21.01
CA ILE A 118 12.24 -16.90 -22.10
C ILE A 118 12.58 -15.55 -22.75
N THR A 119 12.56 -15.49 -24.07
CA THR A 119 12.68 -14.22 -24.79
C THR A 119 11.28 -13.68 -25.05
N GLY A 120 11.10 -12.37 -24.97
CA GLY A 120 9.82 -11.73 -25.24
C GLY A 120 9.97 -10.37 -25.88
N ILE A 121 8.81 -9.77 -26.16
CA ILE A 121 8.68 -8.36 -26.50
C ILE A 121 7.72 -7.69 -25.53
N ALA A 122 8.04 -6.45 -25.16
CA ALA A 122 7.13 -5.56 -24.45
C ALA A 122 6.99 -4.25 -25.22
N ALA A 123 5.81 -3.67 -25.15
CA ALA A 123 5.55 -2.40 -25.82
C ALA A 123 4.51 -1.56 -25.09
N PHE A 124 4.69 -0.24 -25.22
CA PHE A 124 3.73 0.74 -24.71
C PHE A 124 2.72 1.13 -25.79
N SER A 125 1.47 1.34 -25.39
CA SER A 125 0.44 1.89 -26.25
C SER A 125 -0.33 3.02 -25.58
N ALA A 126 -0.75 4.01 -26.39
CA ALA A 126 -1.62 5.10 -25.93
C ALA A 126 -3.11 4.70 -25.94
N GLU A 127 -3.44 3.67 -26.72
CA GLU A 127 -4.80 3.14 -26.88
C GLU A 127 -4.80 1.63 -26.68
N PRO A 128 -5.92 1.03 -26.23
CA PRO A 128 -6.01 -0.40 -26.06
C PRO A 128 -5.79 -1.16 -27.37
N MET A 129 -4.92 -2.18 -27.33
CA MET A 129 -4.80 -3.18 -28.38
C MET A 129 -6.13 -3.88 -28.63
N THR A 130 -6.46 -4.04 -29.91
CA THR A 130 -7.55 -4.90 -30.39
C THR A 130 -6.97 -6.02 -31.23
N GLU A 131 -7.73 -7.10 -31.42
CA GLU A 131 -7.34 -8.26 -32.23
C GLU A 131 -6.76 -7.85 -33.60
N GLY A 132 -5.57 -8.37 -33.95
CA GLY A 132 -4.87 -8.09 -35.21
C GLY A 132 -4.24 -6.70 -35.34
N TRP A 133 -4.14 -5.92 -34.26
CA TRP A 133 -3.67 -4.53 -34.31
C TRP A 133 -2.16 -4.33 -34.17
N TRP A 134 -1.41 -5.32 -33.65
CA TRP A 134 0.03 -5.14 -33.44
C TRP A 134 0.84 -5.34 -34.71
N ASP A 135 1.56 -4.29 -35.14
CA ASP A 135 2.40 -4.30 -36.34
C ASP A 135 3.86 -4.71 -36.07
N GLY A 136 4.20 -4.99 -34.81
CA GLY A 136 5.57 -5.35 -34.40
C GLY A 136 6.51 -4.15 -34.29
N GLU A 137 6.03 -2.92 -34.49
CA GLU A 137 6.84 -1.71 -34.33
C GLU A 137 6.83 -1.20 -32.89
N ASN A 138 7.86 -0.43 -32.50
CA ASN A 138 7.98 0.17 -31.17
C ASN A 138 7.96 -0.86 -30.01
N THR A 139 8.62 -2.00 -30.20
CA THR A 139 8.80 -3.01 -29.17
C THR A 139 10.20 -2.94 -28.54
N ARG A 140 10.30 -3.38 -27.29
CA ARG A 140 11.55 -3.69 -26.61
C ARG A 140 11.69 -5.20 -26.48
N THR A 141 12.80 -5.76 -26.94
CA THR A 141 13.14 -7.16 -26.62
C THR A 141 13.50 -7.27 -25.14
N ILE A 142 12.89 -8.25 -24.47
CA ILE A 142 13.09 -8.53 -23.05
C ILE A 142 13.58 -9.96 -22.87
N THR A 143 14.45 -10.17 -21.88
CA THR A 143 14.89 -11.50 -21.43
C THR A 143 14.29 -11.76 -20.05
N ILE A 144 13.54 -12.85 -19.92
CA ILE A 144 12.77 -13.19 -18.73
C ILE A 144 13.35 -14.42 -18.06
N THR A 145 13.71 -14.34 -16.79
CA THR A 145 14.00 -15.51 -15.97
C THR A 145 12.75 -15.98 -15.26
N THR A 146 12.57 -17.28 -15.07
CA THR A 146 11.38 -17.82 -14.38
C THR A 146 11.72 -18.23 -12.95
N GLU A 147 10.87 -17.83 -12.00
CA GLU A 147 10.88 -18.33 -10.62
C GLU A 147 9.52 -18.94 -10.28
N SER A 148 9.52 -20.02 -9.49
CA SER A 148 8.28 -20.73 -9.12
C SER A 148 8.07 -20.71 -7.61
N PHE A 149 6.85 -20.39 -7.20
CA PHE A 149 6.44 -20.33 -5.79
C PHE A 149 5.23 -21.23 -5.55
N GLU A 150 5.26 -21.94 -4.42
CA GLU A 150 4.14 -22.75 -3.98
C GLU A 150 3.14 -21.88 -3.20
N LEU A 151 1.89 -21.81 -3.66
CA LEU A 151 0.86 -20.96 -3.03
C LEU A 151 0.50 -21.43 -1.63
N ASN A 152 0.74 -22.70 -1.31
CA ASN A 152 0.57 -23.19 0.06
C ASN A 152 1.51 -22.47 1.04
N ASP A 153 2.71 -22.07 0.60
CA ASP A 153 3.69 -21.37 1.45
C ASP A 153 3.38 -19.87 1.61
N ILE A 154 2.57 -19.31 0.70
CA ILE A 154 2.22 -17.88 0.66
C ILE A 154 0.84 -17.65 1.30
N LEU A 155 -0.16 -18.42 0.88
CA LEU A 155 -1.58 -18.31 1.25
C LEU A 155 -2.03 -19.41 2.22
N GLY A 156 -1.13 -20.29 2.66
CA GLY A 156 -1.39 -21.31 3.68
C GLY A 156 -2.40 -22.38 3.29
N LEU A 157 -2.67 -22.63 2.00
CA LEU A 157 -3.82 -23.42 1.50
C LEU A 157 -3.93 -24.86 2.06
N ASP A 158 -2.85 -25.44 2.57
CA ASP A 158 -2.79 -26.78 3.15
C ASP A 158 -2.50 -26.81 4.67
N VAL A 159 -2.41 -25.63 5.30
CA VAL A 159 -2.05 -25.51 6.71
C VAL A 159 -3.23 -25.93 7.60
N PRO A 160 -3.05 -26.84 8.57
CA PRO A 160 -4.10 -27.22 9.52
C PRO A 160 -4.63 -26.01 10.29
N GLY A 161 -5.96 -25.86 10.35
CA GLY A 161 -6.59 -24.68 10.95
C GLY A 161 -6.66 -23.47 10.01
N ASN A 162 -6.02 -23.54 8.83
CA ASN A 162 -6.47 -22.74 7.70
C ASN A 162 -7.85 -23.25 7.27
N GLY A 163 -8.65 -22.32 6.82
CA GLY A 163 -10.04 -22.57 6.51
C GLY A 163 -10.80 -21.28 6.64
N PRO A 164 -12.14 -21.35 6.62
CA PRO A 164 -12.86 -20.16 6.39
C PRO A 164 -12.57 -18.99 7.32
N GLY A 165 -12.62 -19.17 8.62
CA GLY A 165 -12.42 -18.07 9.57
C GLY A 165 -11.09 -17.30 9.49
N VAL A 166 -10.06 -17.84 8.83
CA VAL A 166 -8.74 -17.19 8.72
C VAL A 166 -8.84 -16.09 7.68
N TYR A 167 -8.89 -14.85 8.16
CA TYR A 167 -9.45 -13.69 7.43
C TYR A 167 -10.85 -13.89 6.83
N ARG A 168 -11.79 -14.51 7.59
CA ARG A 168 -13.24 -14.31 7.40
C ARG A 168 -13.88 -13.85 8.69
N GLY A 169 -14.80 -12.90 8.58
CA GLY A 169 -15.82 -12.69 9.59
C GLY A 169 -16.55 -14.01 9.80
N TYR A 170 -16.61 -14.47 11.05
CA TYR A 170 -17.52 -15.53 11.42
C TYR A 170 -18.94 -14.96 11.35
N ALA A 171 -19.72 -15.38 10.36
CA ALA A 171 -21.16 -15.31 10.41
C ALA A 171 -21.70 -16.62 9.84
N ASP A 172 -22.36 -17.40 10.71
CA ASP A 172 -23.17 -18.55 10.33
C ASP A 172 -23.98 -18.23 9.06
N GLY A 173 -23.70 -18.93 7.96
CA GLY A 173 -24.49 -18.84 6.72
C GLY A 173 -23.78 -18.44 5.43
N PHE A 174 -22.45 -18.40 5.37
CA PHE A 174 -21.70 -18.02 4.16
C PHE A 174 -21.86 -19.01 2.96
N SER A 175 -22.41 -20.20 3.19
CA SER A 175 -22.87 -21.11 2.13
C SER A 175 -24.19 -20.66 1.47
N ALA A 176 -24.84 -19.60 1.96
CA ALA A 176 -26.12 -19.16 1.42
C ALA A 176 -26.08 -17.85 0.63
N ARG A 177 -25.23 -16.86 0.96
CA ARG A 177 -25.29 -15.53 0.32
C ARG A 177 -23.97 -14.77 0.43
N MET A 178 -23.05 -14.95 -0.52
CA MET A 178 -22.32 -13.78 -1.02
C MET A 178 -23.40 -12.74 -1.38
N PRO A 179 -23.46 -11.55 -0.76
CA PRO A 179 -24.37 -10.51 -1.22
C PRO A 179 -24.03 -10.25 -2.69
N VAL A 180 -24.93 -10.72 -3.53
CA VAL A 180 -24.83 -10.70 -4.97
C VAL A 180 -24.74 -9.23 -5.41
N ALA A 181 -23.77 -8.95 -6.27
CA ALA A 181 -23.76 -7.89 -7.27
C ALA A 181 -24.05 -6.44 -6.85
N TYR A 182 -23.03 -5.59 -7.00
CA TYR A 182 -23.26 -4.23 -7.47
C TYR A 182 -22.77 -4.07 -8.90
N ALA A 183 -23.67 -3.64 -9.78
CA ALA A 183 -23.26 -2.99 -11.02
C ALA A 183 -22.63 -1.65 -10.59
N GLN A 184 -21.31 -1.63 -10.41
CA GLN A 184 -20.61 -0.37 -10.18
C GLN A 184 -20.54 0.35 -11.53
N THR A 185 -21.21 1.49 -11.62
CA THR A 185 -20.81 2.49 -12.60
C THR A 185 -19.43 2.97 -12.18
N PHE A 186 -18.46 2.75 -13.05
CA PHE A 186 -17.10 3.19 -12.81
C PHE A 186 -17.02 4.71 -12.98
N PRO A 187 -16.62 5.48 -11.96
CA PRO A 187 -16.39 6.92 -12.14
C PRO A 187 -15.12 7.12 -12.96
N THR A 188 -15.02 8.23 -13.71
CA THR A 188 -13.73 8.60 -14.30
C THR A 188 -12.85 9.21 -13.21
N VAL A 189 -11.84 8.46 -12.76
CA VAL A 189 -10.91 8.87 -11.68
C VAL A 189 -9.50 8.42 -12.00
N ASN A 190 -8.51 9.17 -11.51
CA ASN A 190 -7.13 8.71 -11.44
C ASN A 190 -6.49 9.36 -10.21
N VAL A 191 -6.31 8.59 -9.15
CA VAL A 191 -5.83 9.07 -7.85
C VAL A 191 -4.72 8.16 -7.36
N ASP A 192 -3.64 8.77 -6.90
CA ASP A 192 -2.51 8.10 -6.27
C ASP A 192 -2.30 8.64 -4.86
N SER A 193 -1.89 7.75 -3.97
CA SER A 193 -1.43 8.12 -2.64
C SER A 193 -0.26 9.08 -2.76
N GLN A 194 -0.30 10.15 -1.98
CA GLN A 194 0.82 11.09 -1.84
C GLN A 194 1.77 10.68 -0.71
N LEU A 195 1.51 9.54 -0.07
CA LEU A 195 2.27 9.03 1.06
C LEU A 195 3.33 8.04 0.57
N ASN A 196 4.47 8.01 1.25
CA ASN A 196 5.49 6.99 1.04
C ASN A 196 5.07 5.67 1.70
N ILE A 197 4.23 4.91 1.01
CA ILE A 197 3.73 3.62 1.48
C ILE A 197 4.85 2.58 1.42
N GLY A 198 5.02 1.83 2.51
CA GLY A 198 6.01 0.75 2.58
C GLY A 198 5.72 -0.39 1.61
N ASP A 199 6.75 -1.16 1.29
CA ASP A 199 6.70 -2.28 0.34
C ASP A 199 7.41 -3.50 0.94
N LEU A 200 6.89 -3.96 2.08
CA LEU A 200 7.42 -5.11 2.79
C LEU A 200 6.86 -6.41 2.21
N ARG A 201 7.76 -7.37 1.98
CA ARG A 201 7.40 -8.75 1.68
C ARG A 201 6.96 -9.47 2.96
N GLN A 202 5.90 -10.26 2.86
CA GLN A 202 5.39 -11.05 3.98
C GLN A 202 6.20 -12.33 4.19
N SER A 203 6.17 -12.84 5.43
CA SER A 203 6.35 -14.26 5.70
C SER A 203 5.04 -15.04 5.47
N ASN A 204 5.07 -16.37 5.59
CA ASN A 204 3.91 -17.23 5.43
C ASN A 204 2.70 -16.73 6.26
N MET A 205 1.57 -16.47 5.57
CA MET A 205 0.28 -16.00 6.14
C MET A 205 0.31 -14.63 6.85
N GLU A 206 1.39 -13.84 6.71
CA GLU A 206 1.62 -12.59 7.43
C GLU A 206 0.98 -11.35 6.76
N CYS A 207 0.19 -11.53 5.69
CA CYS A 207 -0.23 -10.48 4.77
C CYS A 207 -0.78 -9.24 5.47
N ALA A 208 -1.58 -9.45 6.51
CA ALA A 208 -2.19 -8.39 7.27
C ALA A 208 -1.24 -7.58 8.17
N PRO A 209 -0.50 -8.15 9.15
CA PRO A 209 0.48 -7.38 9.90
C PRO A 209 1.49 -6.68 8.97
N THR A 210 1.85 -7.29 7.84
CA THR A 210 2.71 -6.66 6.82
C THR A 210 2.03 -5.47 6.14
N SER A 211 0.80 -5.61 5.62
CA SER A 211 0.04 -4.52 4.98
C SER A 211 -0.26 -3.36 5.94
N ILE A 212 -0.57 -3.65 7.20
CA ILE A 212 -0.74 -2.62 8.24
C ILE A 212 0.57 -1.86 8.43
N THR A 213 1.70 -2.57 8.47
CA THR A 213 3.01 -1.94 8.64
C THR A 213 3.36 -1.03 7.45
N ASN A 214 3.09 -1.48 6.21
CA ASN A 214 3.27 -0.68 5.00
C ASN A 214 2.48 0.64 5.07
N ASN A 215 1.23 0.55 5.50
CA ASN A 215 0.34 1.71 5.70
C ASN A 215 0.83 2.66 6.79
N LEU A 216 1.20 2.13 7.96
CA LEU A 216 1.65 2.94 9.09
C LEU A 216 2.96 3.66 8.81
N THR A 217 3.89 3.02 8.09
CA THR A 217 5.15 3.64 7.69
C THR A 217 4.90 4.94 6.91
N GLY A 218 3.98 4.91 5.94
CA GLY A 218 3.63 6.09 5.17
C GLY A 218 2.77 7.09 5.93
N LEU A 219 1.69 6.64 6.57
CA LEU A 219 0.74 7.52 7.24
C LEU A 219 1.33 8.22 8.47
N ALA A 220 2.03 7.48 9.33
CA ALA A 220 2.62 8.02 10.55
C ALA A 220 3.83 8.92 10.21
N GLY A 221 4.69 8.50 9.27
CA GLY A 221 5.84 9.29 8.82
C GLY A 221 5.44 10.65 8.24
N ALA A 222 4.39 10.70 7.40
CA ALA A 222 3.87 11.96 6.86
C ALA A 222 3.30 12.90 7.94
N ASN A 223 2.96 12.36 9.11
CA ASN A 223 2.48 13.10 10.28
C ASN A 223 3.57 13.28 11.36
N GLY A 224 4.85 13.13 10.99
CA GLY A 224 6.00 13.41 11.85
C GLY A 224 6.27 12.33 12.91
N ARG A 225 5.62 11.17 12.83
CA ARG A 225 5.83 10.04 13.75
C ARG A 225 6.96 9.13 13.26
N ASN A 226 8.18 9.66 13.32
CA ASN A 226 9.41 8.93 12.98
C ASN A 226 9.95 8.12 14.17
N ASP A 227 9.25 8.13 15.29
CA ASP A 227 9.57 7.46 16.55
C ASP A 227 9.09 5.99 16.61
N LEU A 228 8.43 5.52 15.55
CA LEU A 228 7.96 4.14 15.48
C LEU A 228 9.12 3.15 15.32
N PRO A 229 8.96 1.90 15.80
CA PRO A 229 9.96 0.85 15.62
C PRO A 229 10.27 0.57 14.14
N SER A 230 11.32 -0.22 13.89
CA SER A 230 11.58 -0.74 12.55
C SER A 230 10.38 -1.51 12.00
N ALA A 231 10.26 -1.57 10.67
CA ALA A 231 9.23 -2.33 9.96
C ALA A 231 9.06 -3.76 10.48
N GLU A 232 10.17 -4.50 10.60
CA GLU A 232 10.18 -5.87 11.13
C GLU A 232 9.63 -5.93 12.56
N THR A 233 10.04 -4.98 13.41
CA THR A 233 9.55 -4.90 14.80
C THR A 233 8.06 -4.57 14.84
N MET A 234 7.58 -3.69 13.96
CA MET A 234 6.16 -3.35 13.86
C MET A 234 5.33 -4.58 13.46
N VAL A 235 5.78 -5.33 12.45
CA VAL A 235 5.14 -6.59 12.02
C VAL A 235 5.00 -7.55 13.20
N ASP A 236 6.07 -7.80 13.95
CA ASP A 236 6.05 -8.75 15.06
C ASP A 236 5.15 -8.30 16.22
N GLN A 237 5.14 -7.01 16.51
CA GLN A 237 4.23 -6.45 17.51
C GLN A 237 2.76 -6.51 17.07
N LEU A 238 2.50 -6.25 15.79
CA LEU A 238 1.17 -6.36 15.19
C LEU A 238 0.68 -7.81 15.20
N LYS A 239 1.54 -8.80 14.94
CA LYS A 239 1.17 -10.22 15.11
C LYS A 239 0.61 -10.48 16.50
N SER A 240 1.27 -9.99 17.55
CA SER A 240 0.78 -10.12 18.93
C SER A 240 -0.55 -9.40 19.15
N ASP A 241 -0.69 -8.15 18.70
CA ASP A 241 -1.91 -7.36 18.87
C ASP A 241 -3.12 -7.94 18.11
N LEU A 242 -2.86 -8.49 16.93
CA LEU A 242 -3.85 -9.11 16.05
C LEU A 242 -4.16 -10.56 16.43
N LYS A 243 -3.46 -11.12 17.42
CA LYS A 243 -3.58 -12.53 17.82
C LYS A 243 -3.30 -13.48 16.66
N PHE A 244 -2.24 -13.18 15.92
CA PHE A 244 -1.73 -14.04 14.85
C PHE A 244 -1.34 -15.40 15.44
N GLY A 245 -1.80 -16.49 14.84
CA GLY A 245 -1.46 -17.84 15.31
C GLY A 245 -2.34 -18.34 16.46
N ASP A 246 -3.15 -17.48 17.07
CA ASP A 246 -4.00 -17.85 18.21
C ASP A 246 -5.21 -18.67 17.76
N GLU A 247 -5.89 -19.30 18.72
CA GLU A 247 -7.12 -20.06 18.47
C GLU A 247 -6.96 -21.21 17.44
N GLY A 248 -5.71 -21.67 17.24
CA GLY A 248 -5.38 -22.78 16.35
C GLY A 248 -5.42 -22.42 14.87
N VAL A 249 -5.32 -21.14 14.50
CA VAL A 249 -5.28 -20.69 13.11
C VAL A 249 -3.90 -20.14 12.72
N ALA A 250 -3.41 -20.45 11.52
CA ALA A 250 -2.11 -19.98 11.04
C ALA A 250 -2.21 -18.61 10.35
N GLY A 251 -2.87 -17.65 10.99
CA GLY A 251 -3.09 -16.31 10.46
C GLY A 251 -3.82 -15.44 11.48
N VAL A 252 -4.49 -14.39 11.03
CA VAL A 252 -5.30 -13.53 11.90
C VAL A 252 -6.77 -13.66 11.55
N LEU A 253 -7.59 -13.69 12.59
CA LEU A 253 -9.04 -13.73 12.47
C LEU A 253 -9.59 -12.31 12.29
N ASP A 254 -10.62 -12.18 11.46
CA ASP A 254 -11.26 -10.89 11.18
C ASP A 254 -11.71 -10.14 12.45
N LYS A 255 -12.29 -10.89 13.40
CA LYS A 255 -12.74 -10.35 14.70
C LYS A 255 -11.63 -9.66 15.50
N ASN A 256 -10.37 -10.01 15.24
CA ASN A 256 -9.20 -9.44 15.92
C ASN A 256 -8.60 -8.26 15.14
N TYR A 257 -8.99 -8.02 13.89
CA TYR A 257 -8.28 -7.12 12.99
C TYR A 257 -8.33 -5.65 13.44
N ILE A 258 -9.53 -5.09 13.58
CA ILE A 258 -9.69 -3.70 14.05
C ILE A 258 -9.23 -3.55 15.50
N ALA A 259 -9.54 -4.53 16.36
CA ALA A 259 -9.15 -4.48 17.76
C ALA A 259 -7.63 -4.48 17.95
N GLY A 260 -6.91 -5.32 17.19
CA GLY A 260 -5.44 -5.39 17.21
C GLY A 260 -4.80 -4.13 16.63
N LYS A 261 -5.32 -3.59 15.51
CA LYS A 261 -4.92 -2.27 15.02
C LYS A 261 -5.05 -1.19 16.10
N ASN A 262 -6.20 -1.13 16.76
CA ASN A 262 -6.45 -0.14 17.81
C ASN A 262 -5.54 -0.35 19.03
N ALA A 263 -5.18 -1.59 19.37
CA ALA A 263 -4.23 -1.88 20.42
C ALA A 263 -2.83 -1.35 20.08
N PHE A 264 -2.37 -1.55 18.84
CA PHE A 264 -1.11 -0.99 18.36
C PHE A 264 -1.14 0.54 18.36
N MET A 265 -2.19 1.15 17.80
CA MET A 265 -2.37 2.61 17.79
C MET A 265 -2.33 3.17 19.20
N ARG A 266 -2.97 2.51 20.17
CA ARG A 266 -2.95 2.95 21.57
C ARG A 266 -1.57 2.81 22.21
N ARG A 267 -0.84 1.73 21.94
CA ARG A 267 0.51 1.51 22.47
C ARG A 267 1.47 2.61 22.05
N TYR A 268 1.40 3.02 20.78
CA TYR A 268 2.21 4.10 20.23
C TYR A 268 1.53 5.46 20.25
N ASN A 269 0.34 5.53 20.85
CA ASN A 269 -0.50 6.72 20.92
C ASN A 269 -0.62 7.45 19.57
N LEU A 270 -0.92 6.69 18.53
CA LEU A 270 -1.18 7.17 17.19
C LEU A 270 -2.66 7.56 17.11
N PRO A 271 -3.01 8.82 16.80
CA PRO A 271 -4.39 9.23 16.58
C PRO A 271 -4.85 8.77 15.18
N ILE A 272 -4.81 7.46 14.95
CA ILE A 272 -5.18 6.83 13.68
C ILE A 272 -6.48 6.05 13.90
N VAL A 273 -7.51 6.40 13.15
CA VAL A 273 -8.81 5.72 13.19
C VAL A 273 -8.94 4.82 11.97
N THR A 274 -9.40 3.59 12.19
CA THR A 274 -9.70 2.63 11.11
C THR A 274 -11.21 2.57 10.88
N THR A 275 -11.63 2.73 9.62
CA THR A 275 -13.01 2.49 9.18
C THR A 275 -13.05 1.30 8.24
N GLU A 276 -14.00 0.39 8.44
CA GLU A 276 -14.24 -0.72 7.51
C GLU A 276 -15.38 -0.38 6.56
N ILE A 277 -15.20 -0.70 5.27
CA ILE A 277 -16.27 -0.69 4.28
C ILE A 277 -16.33 -2.07 3.63
N SER A 278 -17.42 -2.78 3.88
CA SER A 278 -17.74 -4.03 3.17
C SER A 278 -18.25 -3.74 1.76
N ASN A 279 -17.84 -4.56 0.78
CA ASN A 279 -18.22 -4.43 -0.63
C ASN A 279 -18.00 -3.01 -1.21
N PRO A 280 -16.78 -2.47 -1.12
CA PRO A 280 -16.51 -1.08 -1.48
C PRO A 280 -16.68 -0.81 -2.98
N SER A 281 -17.03 0.44 -3.29
CA SER A 281 -16.96 0.97 -4.64
C SER A 281 -15.57 1.50 -4.98
N ILE A 282 -15.29 1.58 -6.29
CA ILE A 282 -14.11 2.31 -6.78
C ILE A 282 -14.10 3.76 -6.30
N GLU A 283 -15.27 4.38 -6.12
CA GLU A 283 -15.38 5.73 -5.57
C GLU A 283 -15.01 5.78 -4.08
N ASP A 284 -15.39 4.78 -3.28
CA ASP A 284 -14.98 4.69 -1.87
C ASP A 284 -13.46 4.62 -1.74
N ILE A 285 -12.81 3.80 -2.58
CA ILE A 285 -11.35 3.67 -2.64
C ILE A 285 -10.72 5.01 -3.07
N ALA A 286 -11.21 5.61 -4.16
CA ALA A 286 -10.68 6.86 -4.68
C ALA A 286 -10.79 7.99 -3.64
N ASN A 287 -11.95 8.14 -3.00
CA ASN A 287 -12.19 9.15 -1.97
C ASN A 287 -11.30 8.95 -0.74
N ALA A 288 -11.06 7.69 -0.33
CA ALA A 288 -10.16 7.38 0.77
C ALA A 288 -8.73 7.84 0.45
N ILE A 289 -8.18 7.40 -0.67
CA ILE A 289 -6.81 7.76 -1.09
C ILE A 289 -6.67 9.27 -1.29
N GLN A 290 -7.65 9.90 -1.95
CA GLN A 290 -7.66 11.35 -2.20
C GLN A 290 -7.70 12.17 -0.90
N SER A 291 -8.32 11.64 0.17
CA SER A 291 -8.36 12.29 1.48
C SER A 291 -7.03 12.21 2.26
N GLY A 292 -6.00 11.55 1.70
CA GLY A 292 -4.73 11.29 2.39
C GLY A 292 -4.82 10.11 3.37
N ALA A 293 -5.85 9.27 3.26
CA ALA A 293 -5.94 8.03 4.01
C ALA A 293 -5.10 6.93 3.35
N VAL A 294 -4.71 5.93 4.13
CA VAL A 294 -4.15 4.68 3.61
C VAL A 294 -5.20 3.59 3.64
N VAL A 295 -5.14 2.67 2.66
CA VAL A 295 -6.21 1.70 2.42
C VAL A 295 -5.61 0.30 2.36
N GLU A 296 -6.07 -0.60 3.24
CA GLU A 296 -5.90 -2.05 3.03
C GLU A 296 -7.11 -2.62 2.29
N MET A 297 -6.87 -3.51 1.34
CA MET A 297 -7.89 -4.24 0.60
C MET A 297 -7.84 -5.71 0.98
N ASP A 298 -8.96 -6.23 1.47
CA ASP A 298 -9.16 -7.66 1.75
C ASP A 298 -9.78 -8.35 0.53
N LEU A 299 -9.06 -9.33 0.02
CA LEU A 299 -9.38 -10.15 -1.13
C LEU A 299 -9.89 -11.51 -0.67
N ALA A 300 -10.94 -11.98 -1.34
CA ALA A 300 -11.48 -13.32 -1.17
C ALA A 300 -11.27 -14.14 -2.44
N PHE A 301 -10.67 -15.33 -2.28
CA PHE A 301 -10.42 -16.29 -3.36
C PHE A 301 -11.49 -17.38 -3.37
N ILE A 302 -12.26 -17.42 -4.44
CA ILE A 302 -13.40 -18.31 -4.61
C ILE A 302 -13.02 -19.39 -5.61
N GLU A 303 -13.17 -20.65 -5.25
CA GLU A 303 -13.13 -21.79 -6.15
C GLU A 303 -14.53 -22.05 -6.72
N VAL A 304 -14.62 -22.24 -8.03
CA VAL A 304 -15.89 -22.55 -8.71
C VAL A 304 -15.92 -24.03 -9.03
N THR A 305 -16.76 -24.80 -8.33
CA THR A 305 -16.91 -26.24 -8.53
C THR A 305 -18.28 -26.59 -9.09
N PRO A 306 -18.47 -27.78 -9.71
CA PRO A 306 -19.79 -28.26 -10.11
C PRO A 306 -20.82 -28.32 -8.97
N GLN A 307 -20.35 -28.43 -7.72
CA GLN A 307 -21.18 -28.49 -6.51
C GLN A 307 -21.50 -27.11 -5.92
N GLY A 308 -20.90 -26.04 -6.44
CA GLY A 308 -21.10 -24.66 -6.00
C GLY A 308 -19.80 -23.88 -5.87
N ASN A 309 -19.94 -22.62 -5.45
CA ASN A 309 -18.81 -21.72 -5.21
C ASN A 309 -18.34 -21.87 -3.75
N ASN A 310 -17.07 -22.19 -3.56
CA ASN A 310 -16.45 -22.34 -2.25
C ASN A 310 -15.40 -21.26 -2.06
N HIS A 311 -15.51 -20.49 -0.99
CA HIS A 311 -14.44 -19.57 -0.61
C HIS A 311 -13.30 -20.38 0.02
N VAL A 312 -12.07 -20.21 -0.46
CA VAL A 312 -10.94 -21.08 -0.10
C VAL A 312 -9.83 -20.37 0.67
N ALA A 313 -9.54 -19.10 0.36
CA ALA A 313 -8.50 -18.32 1.05
C ALA A 313 -8.77 -16.81 0.96
N SER A 314 -8.16 -16.05 1.86
CA SER A 314 -8.21 -14.59 1.85
C SER A 314 -6.80 -14.01 1.82
N HIS A 315 -6.68 -12.76 1.36
CA HIS A 315 -5.40 -12.06 1.33
C HIS A 315 -5.58 -10.56 1.50
N VAL A 316 -4.66 -9.92 2.22
CA VAL A 316 -4.70 -8.47 2.44
C VAL A 316 -3.55 -7.82 1.69
N VAL A 317 -3.88 -6.79 0.93
CA VAL A 317 -2.89 -5.97 0.21
C VAL A 317 -3.05 -4.50 0.57
N THR A 318 -2.00 -3.72 0.32
CA THR A 318 -2.03 -2.27 0.51
C THR A 318 -2.33 -1.59 -0.80
N LEU A 319 -3.31 -0.68 -0.85
CA LEU A 319 -3.60 0.11 -2.05
C LEU A 319 -2.79 1.41 -2.07
N THR A 320 -2.21 1.71 -3.22
CA THR A 320 -1.44 2.93 -3.50
C THR A 320 -2.14 3.83 -4.50
N GLY A 321 -3.09 3.33 -5.28
CA GLY A 321 -3.85 4.15 -6.22
C GLY A 321 -5.03 3.45 -6.86
N VAL A 322 -5.85 4.22 -7.55
CA VAL A 322 -6.95 3.72 -8.39
C VAL A 322 -7.15 4.60 -9.62
N SER A 323 -7.34 3.95 -10.77
CA SER A 323 -7.71 4.60 -12.02
C SER A 323 -8.93 3.94 -12.62
N SER A 324 -9.77 4.72 -13.29
CA SER A 324 -10.99 4.23 -13.91
C SER A 324 -11.48 5.19 -14.99
N ASN A 325 -12.05 4.65 -16.06
CA ASN A 325 -12.43 5.39 -17.27
C ASN A 325 -13.93 5.25 -17.64
N GLY A 326 -14.75 4.73 -16.74
CA GLY A 326 -16.17 4.48 -17.00
C GLY A 326 -16.52 3.07 -17.47
N SER A 327 -15.56 2.36 -18.07
CA SER A 327 -15.74 0.98 -18.56
C SER A 327 -14.94 -0.06 -17.80
N SER A 328 -13.82 0.34 -17.21
CA SER A 328 -12.89 -0.51 -16.46
C SER A 328 -12.25 0.29 -15.34
N ALA A 329 -11.88 -0.40 -14.26
CA ALA A 329 -11.05 0.15 -13.20
C ALA A 329 -9.75 -0.65 -13.08
N THR A 330 -8.69 0.02 -12.65
CA THR A 330 -7.42 -0.59 -12.27
C THR A 330 -7.09 -0.15 -10.86
N LEU A 331 -6.78 -1.11 -10.00
CA LEU A 331 -6.28 -0.88 -8.66
C LEU A 331 -4.77 -1.03 -8.69
N ARG A 332 -4.09 -0.14 -7.97
CA ARG A 332 -2.64 -0.18 -7.79
C ARG A 332 -2.32 -0.39 -6.33
N GLY A 333 -1.30 -1.19 -6.05
CA GLY A 333 -0.99 -1.55 -4.68
C GLY A 333 0.46 -1.96 -4.45
N ARG A 334 0.69 -2.36 -3.20
CA ARG A 334 1.82 -3.14 -2.71
C ARG A 334 1.26 -4.43 -2.16
N ASP A 335 1.63 -5.53 -2.77
CA ASP A 335 1.22 -6.86 -2.36
C ASP A 335 2.40 -7.57 -1.71
N SER A 336 2.24 -7.80 -0.40
CA SER A 336 3.28 -8.44 0.40
C SER A 336 3.59 -9.88 -0.05
N ALA A 337 2.68 -10.53 -0.79
CA ALA A 337 2.86 -11.86 -1.35
C ALA A 337 3.69 -11.88 -2.64
N THR A 338 3.77 -10.76 -3.37
CA THR A 338 4.62 -10.62 -4.55
C THR A 338 5.98 -10.03 -4.18
N PRO A 339 6.97 -10.10 -5.09
CA PRO A 339 8.19 -9.32 -4.97
C PRO A 339 7.90 -7.82 -4.87
N THR A 340 8.79 -7.09 -4.21
CA THR A 340 8.68 -5.64 -4.03
C THR A 340 8.52 -4.93 -5.36
N GLY A 341 7.50 -4.11 -5.49
CA GLY A 341 7.14 -3.43 -6.73
C GLY A 341 5.75 -2.86 -6.66
N ASN A 342 5.33 -2.18 -7.72
CA ASN A 342 3.94 -1.76 -7.84
C ASN A 342 3.15 -2.84 -8.59
N GLU A 343 2.05 -3.28 -8.01
CA GLU A 343 1.10 -4.14 -8.72
C GLU A 343 0.02 -3.30 -9.40
N SER A 344 -0.42 -3.76 -10.56
CA SER A 344 -1.62 -3.26 -11.25
C SER A 344 -2.60 -4.41 -11.44
N TRP A 345 -3.78 -4.31 -10.82
CA TRP A 345 -4.84 -5.30 -10.98
C TRP A 345 -6.03 -4.71 -11.73
N GLN A 346 -6.39 -5.36 -12.84
CA GLN A 346 -7.58 -4.97 -13.58
C GLN A 346 -8.83 -5.48 -12.86
N PHE A 347 -9.77 -4.55 -12.65
CA PHE A 347 -11.05 -4.80 -12.03
C PHE A 347 -12.17 -4.66 -13.06
N PHE A 348 -12.90 -5.75 -13.27
CA PHE A 348 -13.92 -5.83 -14.30
C PHE A 348 -15.31 -5.58 -13.72
N PRO A 349 -16.16 -4.83 -14.46
CA PRO A 349 -17.54 -4.67 -14.05
C PRO A 349 -18.24 -6.02 -14.16
N LYS A 350 -19.22 -6.24 -13.28
CA LYS A 350 -20.11 -7.40 -13.35
C LYS A 350 -20.70 -7.56 -14.77
N ARG A 351 -20.50 -8.73 -15.39
CA ARG A 351 -21.20 -9.13 -16.63
C ARG A 351 -22.57 -9.74 -16.30
N ALA A 352 -23.51 -9.68 -17.25
CA ALA A 352 -24.82 -10.33 -17.09
C ALA A 352 -24.64 -11.83 -16.83
N GLY A 353 -25.22 -12.34 -15.73
CA GLY A 353 -25.08 -13.75 -15.31
C GLY A 353 -23.91 -14.05 -14.36
N GLN A 354 -23.00 -13.10 -14.11
CA GLN A 354 -21.97 -13.27 -13.07
C GLN A 354 -22.45 -12.76 -11.70
N PRO A 355 -22.07 -13.40 -10.59
CA PRO A 355 -22.55 -13.04 -9.25
C PRO A 355 -21.88 -11.76 -8.67
N SER A 356 -20.69 -11.39 -9.14
CA SER A 356 -19.90 -10.26 -8.63
C SER A 356 -18.95 -9.69 -9.69
N SER A 357 -18.48 -8.46 -9.47
CA SER A 357 -17.27 -7.95 -10.15
C SER A 357 -16.06 -8.78 -9.73
N GLN A 358 -15.10 -8.93 -10.64
CA GLN A 358 -13.94 -9.80 -10.46
C GLN A 358 -12.65 -9.03 -10.71
N MET A 359 -11.61 -9.44 -10.01
CA MET A 359 -10.26 -8.93 -10.19
C MET A 359 -9.39 -9.98 -10.87
N HIS A 360 -8.58 -9.54 -11.83
CA HIS A 360 -7.51 -10.34 -12.39
C HIS A 360 -6.34 -10.37 -11.40
N TYR A 361 -6.19 -11.47 -10.68
CA TYR A 361 -5.17 -11.61 -9.64
C TYR A 361 -4.18 -12.71 -10.04
N PRO A 362 -2.86 -12.42 -10.05
CA PRO A 362 -1.85 -13.29 -10.67
C PRO A 362 -1.77 -14.69 -10.02
N MET A 363 -2.07 -14.79 -8.73
CA MET A 363 -1.99 -16.04 -7.96
C MET A 363 -3.27 -16.87 -7.94
N TRP A 364 -4.39 -16.43 -8.54
CA TRP A 364 -5.66 -17.17 -8.43
C TRP A 364 -6.44 -17.26 -9.74
N ARG A 365 -6.26 -18.38 -10.47
CA ARG A 365 -6.91 -18.64 -11.77
C ARG A 365 -7.97 -19.73 -11.76
N LYS A 366 -7.89 -20.70 -10.83
CA LYS A 366 -8.89 -21.78 -10.70
C LYS A 366 -10.27 -21.32 -10.20
N GLY A 367 -10.53 -20.01 -10.17
CA GLY A 367 -11.82 -19.45 -9.81
C GLY A 367 -11.87 -17.92 -9.89
N ALA A 368 -12.49 -17.27 -8.91
CA ALA A 368 -12.70 -15.81 -8.92
C ALA A 368 -12.03 -15.14 -7.72
N THR A 369 -11.44 -13.97 -7.95
CA THR A 369 -10.98 -13.07 -6.90
C THR A 369 -11.93 -11.88 -6.78
N VAL A 370 -12.37 -11.59 -5.56
CA VAL A 370 -13.29 -10.47 -5.29
C VAL A 370 -12.77 -9.62 -4.14
N ILE A 371 -13.13 -8.34 -4.15
CA ILE A 371 -12.88 -7.43 -3.02
C ILE A 371 -13.98 -7.66 -2.00
N ASN A 372 -13.62 -8.17 -0.83
CA ASN A 372 -14.56 -8.40 0.25
C ASN A 372 -14.83 -7.10 1.02
N LYS A 373 -13.76 -6.40 1.41
CA LYS A 373 -13.81 -5.16 2.19
C LYS A 373 -12.54 -4.35 2.02
N ILE A 374 -12.63 -3.09 2.36
CA ILE A 374 -11.46 -2.23 2.58
C ILE A 374 -11.43 -1.73 4.00
N TYR A 375 -10.23 -1.47 4.49
CA TYR A 375 -9.97 -0.79 5.73
C TYR A 375 -9.28 0.52 5.41
N ILE A 376 -9.84 1.62 5.90
CA ILE A 376 -9.34 2.95 5.65
C ILE A 376 -8.79 3.50 6.95
N GLN A 377 -7.48 3.75 7.01
CA GLN A 377 -6.84 4.35 8.17
C GLN A 377 -6.57 5.83 7.92
N ARG A 378 -7.02 6.68 8.86
CA ARG A 378 -6.86 8.13 8.80
C ARG A 378 -6.14 8.64 10.04
N TYR A 379 -5.14 9.50 9.83
CA TYR A 379 -4.56 10.29 10.91
C TYR A 379 -5.51 11.45 11.20
N VAL A 380 -6.03 11.51 12.42
CA VAL A 380 -7.07 12.47 12.83
C VAL A 380 -6.61 13.29 14.04
N SER A 381 -7.44 14.22 14.49
CA SER A 381 -7.18 14.92 15.75
C SER A 381 -7.22 13.94 16.94
N VAL A 382 -6.53 14.28 18.04
CA VAL A 382 -6.56 13.46 19.26
C VAL A 382 -8.00 13.34 19.80
N ASP A 383 -8.77 14.42 19.72
CA ASP A 383 -10.18 14.46 20.11
C ASP A 383 -11.00 13.45 19.32
N ASP A 384 -10.83 13.42 18.00
CA ASP A 384 -11.52 12.46 17.12
C ASP A 384 -11.09 11.02 17.40
N ALA A 385 -9.79 10.78 17.63
CA ALA A 385 -9.27 9.46 17.97
C ALA A 385 -9.79 8.95 19.32
N VAL A 386 -10.00 9.85 20.30
CA VAL A 386 -10.65 9.53 21.57
C VAL A 386 -12.14 9.28 21.39
N ALA A 387 -12.84 10.11 20.61
CA ALA A 387 -14.25 9.92 20.30
C ALA A 387 -14.51 8.57 19.60
N ALA A 388 -13.57 8.15 18.74
CA ALA A 388 -13.57 6.85 18.07
C ALA A 388 -13.13 5.68 18.98
N GLY A 389 -12.74 5.92 20.24
CA GLY A 389 -12.33 4.89 21.19
C GLY A 389 -10.97 4.25 20.91
N VAL A 390 -10.17 4.82 20.01
CA VAL A 390 -8.80 4.37 19.73
C VAL A 390 -7.90 4.77 20.89
N LEU A 391 -7.88 6.08 21.19
CA LEU A 391 -7.13 6.64 22.31
C LEU A 391 -7.99 6.74 23.58
N PRO A 392 -7.40 6.64 24.78
CA PRO A 392 -8.14 6.79 26.04
C PRO A 392 -8.70 8.20 26.24
N GLN A 393 -9.90 8.34 26.84
CA GLN A 393 -10.51 9.64 27.14
C GLN A 393 -9.64 10.58 27.99
N GLY A 394 -8.73 10.02 28.78
CA GLY A 394 -7.79 10.78 29.61
C GLY A 394 -6.58 11.34 28.88
N VAL A 395 -6.49 11.27 27.54
CA VAL A 395 -5.38 11.84 26.76
C VAL A 395 -5.68 13.26 26.26
N VAL A 396 -6.94 13.56 25.93
CA VAL A 396 -7.39 14.89 25.45
C VAL A 396 -7.26 15.93 26.56
N GLY A 397 -6.50 16.99 26.30
CA GLY A 397 -6.23 18.06 27.28
C GLY A 397 -5.44 17.59 28.51
N SER A 398 -4.97 16.34 28.51
CA SER A 398 -4.16 15.80 29.59
C SER A 398 -2.79 16.44 29.56
N THR A 399 -2.31 16.79 30.75
CA THR A 399 -0.96 17.29 30.93
C THR A 399 -0.23 16.41 31.90
N TYR A 400 0.97 16.00 31.51
CA TYR A 400 1.81 15.14 32.31
C TYR A 400 2.86 15.99 33.02
N PRO A 401 3.01 15.86 34.34
CA PRO A 401 4.09 16.55 35.04
C PRO A 401 5.43 15.93 34.61
N VAL A 402 6.29 16.76 34.05
CA VAL A 402 7.68 16.40 33.71
C VAL A 402 8.59 17.42 34.38
N ASP A 403 9.60 16.94 35.10
CA ASP A 403 10.62 17.80 35.67
C ASP A 403 11.58 18.24 34.55
N MET A 404 11.64 19.55 34.31
CA MET A 404 12.42 20.16 33.25
C MET A 404 13.53 21.03 33.85
N LEU A 405 14.74 20.92 33.31
CA LEU A 405 15.84 21.86 33.56
C LEU A 405 15.63 23.12 32.74
N VAL A 406 15.77 24.28 33.38
CA VAL A 406 15.69 25.59 32.72
C VAL A 406 17.09 26.06 32.35
N ILE A 407 17.46 25.90 31.08
CA ILE A 407 18.81 26.21 30.58
C ILE A 407 18.68 27.32 29.52
N GLY A 408 19.24 28.50 29.80
CA GLY A 408 19.15 29.64 28.90
C GLY A 408 17.71 30.09 28.59
N GLY A 409 16.78 29.92 29.55
CA GLY A 409 15.35 30.25 29.39
C GLY A 409 14.52 29.20 28.63
N LYS A 410 15.14 28.08 28.22
CA LYS A 410 14.50 26.96 27.52
C LYS A 410 14.32 25.78 28.47
N TYR A 411 13.44 24.85 28.13
CA TYR A 411 13.00 23.76 29.02
C TYR A 411 13.42 22.41 28.46
N TYR A 412 14.26 21.66 29.18
CA TYR A 412 14.72 20.33 28.75
C TYR A 412 14.33 19.28 29.80
N PRO A 413 13.75 18.12 29.42
CA PRO A 413 13.45 17.06 30.38
C PRO A 413 14.70 16.64 31.14
N LYS A 414 14.62 16.69 32.48
CA LYS A 414 15.74 16.36 33.38
C LYS A 414 16.29 14.96 33.14
N ASP A 415 15.41 14.02 32.80
CA ASP A 415 15.72 12.61 32.57
C ASP A 415 16.66 12.38 31.38
N GLN A 416 16.85 13.38 30.51
CA GLN A 416 17.84 13.30 29.46
C GLN A 416 19.27 13.40 30.00
N PHE A 417 19.47 14.06 31.14
CA PHE A 417 20.77 14.43 31.67
C PHE A 417 21.26 13.43 32.72
N THR A 418 22.57 13.19 32.73
CA THR A 418 23.26 12.49 33.82
C THR A 418 23.81 13.50 34.80
N VAL A 419 23.84 13.15 36.09
CA VAL A 419 24.52 13.97 37.10
C VAL A 419 25.95 13.47 37.24
N GLY A 420 26.90 14.30 36.77
CA GLY A 420 28.31 14.11 37.01
C GLY A 420 28.71 14.58 38.41
N ASN A 421 29.58 13.82 39.05
CA ASN A 421 30.22 14.21 40.31
C ASN A 421 31.58 13.52 40.42
N ASN A 422 32.39 13.56 39.34
CA ASN A 422 33.73 13.02 39.39
C ASN A 422 34.62 14.01 40.17
N PRO A 423 35.37 13.56 41.19
CA PRO A 423 36.35 14.39 41.89
C PRO A 423 37.40 15.04 40.97
N GLU A 424 37.60 14.50 39.77
CA GLU A 424 38.48 15.06 38.73
C GLU A 424 37.82 16.16 37.89
N ASP A 425 36.49 16.31 37.94
CA ASP A 425 35.80 17.38 37.22
C ASP A 425 36.14 18.73 37.88
N ALA A 426 36.56 19.70 37.07
CA ALA A 426 36.97 21.04 37.54
C ALA A 426 35.89 21.78 38.35
N CYS A 427 34.65 21.29 38.35
CA CYS A 427 33.50 21.90 38.99
C CYS A 427 33.39 21.62 40.50
N GLY A 428 33.98 20.52 41.00
CA GLY A 428 34.03 20.16 42.43
C GLY A 428 32.66 20.01 43.13
N ALA A 429 31.58 19.86 42.37
CA ALA A 429 30.20 19.73 42.87
C ALA A 429 29.33 18.97 41.85
N PRO A 430 28.18 18.37 42.25
CA PRO A 430 27.28 17.71 41.31
C PRO A 430 26.77 18.66 40.21
N HIS A 431 26.81 18.23 38.95
CA HIS A 431 26.44 19.03 37.78
C HIS A 431 25.82 18.18 36.66
N TYR A 432 25.07 18.81 35.75
CA TYR A 432 24.34 18.11 34.70
C TYR A 432 25.18 17.96 33.42
N HIS A 433 25.21 16.75 32.88
CA HIS A 433 25.82 16.41 31.60
C HIS A 433 24.84 15.73 30.65
N LYS A 434 25.14 15.83 29.36
CA LYS A 434 24.54 15.01 28.31
C LYS A 434 25.62 14.68 27.30
N HIS A 435 25.91 13.40 27.11
CA HIS A 435 26.94 12.96 26.15
C HIS A 435 26.53 13.15 24.68
N THR A 436 25.25 13.39 24.42
CA THR A 436 24.68 13.65 23.09
C THR A 436 23.89 14.97 23.09
N THR A 437 23.18 15.28 22.01
CA THR A 437 22.25 16.41 21.96
C THR A 437 21.12 16.24 22.97
N ALA A 438 20.83 17.28 23.76
CA ALA A 438 19.62 17.39 24.57
C ALA A 438 18.53 18.14 23.78
N TYR A 439 17.29 17.64 23.85
CA TYR A 439 16.14 18.21 23.15
C TYR A 439 15.10 18.72 24.14
N GLY A 440 14.59 19.92 23.90
CA GLY A 440 13.66 20.58 24.80
C GLY A 440 12.68 21.48 24.06
N LEU A 441 11.99 22.32 24.82
CA LEU A 441 11.01 23.29 24.33
C LEU A 441 11.52 24.72 24.48
N GLN A 442 11.22 25.55 23.49
CA GLN A 442 11.54 26.99 23.53
C GLN A 442 10.88 27.70 24.73
N SER A 443 9.69 27.25 25.16
CA SER A 443 8.98 27.72 26.35
C SER A 443 7.99 26.65 26.86
N LYS A 444 7.43 26.83 28.05
CA LYS A 444 6.44 25.91 28.66
C LYS A 444 5.21 25.63 27.80
N THR A 445 4.85 26.57 26.94
CA THR A 445 3.65 26.49 26.07
C THR A 445 4.00 26.27 24.61
N SER A 446 5.28 26.12 24.29
CA SER A 446 5.74 25.92 22.91
C SER A 446 5.75 24.44 22.57
N ILE A 447 5.49 24.13 21.29
CA ILE A 447 5.77 22.82 20.67
C ILE A 447 7.07 22.85 19.85
N ALA A 448 7.73 24.00 19.75
CA ALA A 448 8.96 24.15 18.97
C ALA A 448 10.14 23.53 19.71
N ILE A 449 10.81 22.61 19.04
CA ILE A 449 11.97 21.89 19.58
C ILE A 449 13.21 22.75 19.51
N VAL A 450 13.95 22.75 20.62
CA VAL A 450 15.27 23.34 20.75
C VAL A 450 16.27 22.25 21.10
N GLN A 451 17.49 22.43 20.62
CA GLN A 451 18.61 21.53 20.87
C GLN A 451 19.71 22.25 21.66
N ALA A 452 20.39 21.50 22.52
CA ALA A 452 21.57 21.96 23.22
C ALA A 452 22.59 20.83 23.36
N ASN A 453 23.84 21.12 22.99
CA ASN A 453 24.97 20.25 23.26
C ASN A 453 25.64 20.69 24.56
N ASP A 454 26.31 19.76 25.23
CA ASP A 454 27.07 20.06 26.43
C ASP A 454 28.13 21.13 26.13
N PRO A 455 28.00 22.35 26.68
CA PRO A 455 28.90 23.44 26.36
C PRO A 455 30.26 23.26 27.04
N ASN A 456 30.36 22.43 28.08
CA ASN A 456 31.55 22.25 28.89
C ASN A 456 31.75 20.77 29.30
N PRO A 457 32.02 19.86 28.34
CA PRO A 457 32.05 18.41 28.61
C PRO A 457 33.10 17.96 29.63
N ASN A 458 34.19 18.72 29.78
CA ASN A 458 35.29 18.43 30.70
C ASN A 458 35.25 19.29 31.98
N SER A 459 34.15 20.00 32.23
CA SER A 459 33.96 20.77 33.46
C SER A 459 32.50 20.79 33.87
N CYS A 460 31.90 21.94 34.20
CA CYS A 460 30.56 22.01 34.80
C CYS A 460 29.39 21.64 33.89
N GLY A 461 29.62 21.08 32.70
CA GLY A 461 28.56 20.68 31.78
C GLY A 461 27.57 21.81 31.46
N PHE A 462 26.29 21.53 31.68
CA PHE A 462 25.18 22.49 31.60
C PHE A 462 24.99 23.36 32.85
N GLY A 463 25.80 23.15 33.89
CA GLY A 463 25.78 23.88 35.16
C GLY A 463 25.65 22.95 36.37
N LYS A 464 25.97 23.49 37.55
CA LYS A 464 25.82 22.78 38.84
C LYS A 464 24.36 22.50 39.11
N VAL A 465 24.08 21.38 39.79
CA VAL A 465 22.72 21.01 40.19
C VAL A 465 22.07 22.07 41.08
N SER A 466 22.87 22.80 41.88
CA SER A 466 22.41 23.92 42.70
C SER A 466 22.01 25.18 41.91
N ASP A 467 22.52 25.31 40.68
CA ASP A 467 22.48 26.57 39.92
C ASP A 467 21.49 26.47 38.75
N VAL A 468 21.25 25.27 38.22
CA VAL A 468 20.29 25.03 37.13
C VAL A 468 18.88 24.86 37.71
N PRO A 469 17.94 25.79 37.45
CA PRO A 469 16.59 25.67 37.96
C PRO A 469 15.90 24.42 37.41
N THR A 470 15.15 23.73 38.27
CA THR A 470 14.26 22.64 37.88
C THR A 470 12.83 23.09 38.10
N GLU A 471 11.97 22.88 37.10
CA GLU A 471 10.54 23.17 37.19
C GLU A 471 9.73 21.98 36.69
N THR A 472 8.68 21.62 37.43
CA THR A 472 7.68 20.66 36.94
C THR A 472 6.78 21.36 35.94
N VAL A 473 6.94 21.04 34.66
CA VAL A 473 6.10 21.55 33.58
C VAL A 473 5.05 20.50 33.23
N ARG A 474 3.82 20.96 33.05
CA ARG A 474 2.70 20.14 32.62
C ARG A 474 2.66 20.10 31.09
N LEU A 475 3.30 19.08 30.50
CA LEU A 475 3.40 18.93 29.06
C LEU A 475 2.10 18.39 28.48
N THR A 476 1.61 19.01 27.41
CA THR A 476 0.52 18.44 26.60
C THR A 476 1.02 17.21 25.84
N TRP A 477 0.06 16.45 25.31
CA TRP A 477 0.33 15.33 24.42
C TRP A 477 1.27 15.70 23.26
N GLU A 478 0.99 16.80 22.57
CA GLU A 478 1.75 17.28 21.41
C GLU A 478 3.18 17.65 21.81
N GLN A 479 3.38 18.23 22.99
CA GLN A 479 4.70 18.59 23.50
C GLN A 479 5.54 17.35 23.84
N GLN A 480 4.92 16.32 24.43
CA GLN A 480 5.60 15.05 24.68
C GLN A 480 6.02 14.38 23.38
N GLN A 481 5.15 14.37 22.38
CA GLN A 481 5.44 13.78 21.07
C GLN A 481 6.55 14.53 20.34
N ALA A 482 6.56 15.87 20.37
CA ALA A 482 7.61 16.66 19.75
C ALA A 482 8.99 16.35 20.38
N ILE A 483 9.07 16.20 21.70
CA ILE A 483 10.31 15.87 22.41
C ILE A 483 10.74 14.43 22.12
N ALA A 484 9.80 13.47 22.17
CA ALA A 484 10.08 12.06 21.92
C ALA A 484 10.57 11.82 20.48
N GLY A 485 9.91 12.44 19.49
CA GLY A 485 10.35 12.39 18.10
C GLY A 485 11.76 12.97 17.90
N ALA A 486 12.08 14.08 18.56
CA ALA A 486 13.40 14.68 18.47
C ALA A 486 14.52 13.81 19.07
N LEU A 487 14.23 13.04 20.13
CA LEU A 487 15.19 12.12 20.77
C LEU A 487 15.57 10.91 19.91
N LEU A 488 14.79 10.61 18.87
CA LEU A 488 14.95 9.43 18.02
C LEU A 488 15.48 9.77 16.62
N THR A 489 15.63 11.06 16.31
CA THR A 489 16.33 11.51 15.10
C THR A 489 17.84 11.58 15.38
N PRO A 490 18.71 10.83 14.67
CA PRO A 490 20.15 10.81 14.91
C PRO A 490 20.86 12.15 14.66
#